data_AF-A0A838S769-F1
#
_entry.id   AF-A0A838S769-F1
#
_cell.length_a   1.000
_cell.length_b   1.000
_cell.length_c   1.000
_cell.angle_alpha   90.00
_cell.angle_beta   90.00
_cell.angle_gamma   90.00
#
_symmetry.space_group_name_H-M   'P 1'
#
loop_
_entity.id
_entity.type
_entity.pdbx_description
1 polymer ?
#
loop_
_entity_poly.entity_id
_entity_poly.type
_entity_poly.pdbx_seq_one_letter_code
_entity_poly.pdbx_strand_id
1 'polypeptide(L)'
;MRIEGEVHVIDVPGRPVSATAHIRLQDVSRADAVATTVAEVTLDDVRFPGHSPFDLPFLLEVDGARLDPRASYIVAVHVDMTGSGEVTVGDYVTVQSVPAPAPDSREPLHIPVRAVQ
;
A
#
# COMPACT_ATOMS: atom_id res chain seq x y z
N MET A 1 5.05 9.96 -13.10
CA MET A 1 3.87 9.07 -13.13
C MET A 1 3.12 9.23 -11.81
N ARG A 2 1.79 9.13 -11.83
CA ARG A 2 0.96 9.21 -10.62
C ARG A 2 0.15 7.92 -10.51
N ILE A 3 0.12 7.34 -9.32
CA ILE A 3 -0.70 6.18 -9.00
C ILE A 3 -1.74 6.64 -8.00
N GLU A 4 -2.99 6.64 -8.42
CA GLU A 4 -4.15 6.95 -7.58
C GLU A 4 -4.87 5.65 -7.24
N GLY A 5 -5.44 5.57 -6.05
CA GLY A 5 -6.17 4.39 -5.62
C GLY A 5 -6.70 4.46 -4.21
N GLU A 6 -7.27 3.35 -3.78
CA GLU A 6 -7.86 3.15 -2.47
C GLU A 6 -7.34 1.84 -1.86
N VAL A 7 -6.92 1.92 -0.60
CA VAL A 7 -6.62 0.75 0.22
C VAL A 7 -7.93 0.26 0.82
N HIS A 8 -8.34 -0.95 0.43
CA HIS A 8 -9.58 -1.57 0.86
C HIS A 8 -9.34 -2.45 2.09
N VAL A 9 -9.80 -1.98 3.25
CA VAL A 9 -9.67 -2.68 4.52
C VAL A 9 -10.97 -3.44 4.82
N ILE A 10 -10.90 -4.76 4.64
CA ILE A 10 -12.09 -5.62 4.73
C ILE A 10 -12.54 -5.81 6.19
N ASP A 11 -11.61 -5.92 7.13
CA ASP A 11 -11.89 -6.24 8.52
C ASP A 11 -11.25 -5.20 9.45
N VAL A 12 -11.91 -4.05 9.55
CA VAL A 12 -11.52 -2.91 10.39
C VAL A 12 -11.70 -3.26 11.87
N PRO A 13 -10.82 -2.78 12.79
CA PRO A 13 -11.04 -2.99 14.21
C PRO A 13 -12.39 -2.42 14.62
N GLY A 14 -13.18 -3.13 15.44
CA GLY A 14 -14.52 -2.70 15.87
C GLY A 14 -14.58 -1.46 16.78
N ARG A 15 -13.51 -0.67 16.84
CA ARG A 15 -13.40 0.60 17.57
C ARG A 15 -12.60 1.62 16.75
N PRO A 16 -12.90 2.92 16.86
CA PRO A 16 -12.08 3.94 16.21
C PRO A 16 -10.64 3.93 16.73
N VAL A 17 -9.68 3.97 15.81
CA VAL A 17 -8.23 3.99 16.09
C VAL A 17 -7.50 4.83 15.04
N SER A 18 -6.34 5.36 15.40
CA SER A 18 -5.41 6.00 14.47
C SER A 18 -4.27 5.06 14.12
N ALA A 19 -3.77 5.15 12.89
CA ALA A 19 -2.65 4.35 12.39
C ALA A 19 -1.84 5.14 11.35
N THR A 20 -0.70 4.59 10.95
CA THR A 20 0.10 5.12 9.84
C THR A 20 0.08 4.13 8.69
N ALA A 21 -0.23 4.59 7.47
CA ALA A 21 -0.23 3.76 6.28
C ALA A 21 0.95 4.09 5.37
N HIS A 22 1.76 3.08 5.06
CA HIS A 22 2.85 3.15 4.10
C HIS A 22 2.40 2.48 2.80
N ILE A 23 2.37 3.25 1.70
CA ILE A 23 2.08 2.75 0.37
C ILE A 23 3.36 2.86 -0.47
N ARG A 24 3.87 1.72 -0.92
CA ARG A 24 5.19 1.57 -1.55
C ARG A 24 5.05 1.01 -2.95
N LEU A 25 5.73 1.62 -3.91
CA LEU A 25 6.01 1.01 -5.20
C LEU A 25 7.32 0.23 -5.07
N GLN A 26 7.30 -1.07 -5.36
CA GLN A 26 8.45 -1.95 -5.21
C GLN A 26 8.83 -2.60 -6.53
N ASP A 27 10.14 -2.64 -6.82
CA ASP A 27 10.72 -3.46 -7.88
C ASP A 27 10.86 -4.91 -7.41
N VAL A 28 10.17 -5.81 -8.10
CA VAL A 28 10.16 -7.26 -7.87
C VAL A 28 10.72 -8.05 -9.06
N SER A 29 11.49 -7.39 -9.93
CA SER A 29 12.13 -8.03 -11.09
C SER A 29 13.09 -9.16 -10.71
N ARG A 30 13.56 -9.19 -9.46
CA ARG A 30 14.48 -10.20 -8.92
C ARG A 30 13.76 -11.08 -7.91
N ALA A 31 13.40 -12.30 -8.32
CA ALA A 31 12.61 -13.24 -7.52
C ALA A 31 13.27 -13.65 -6.18
N ASP A 32 14.60 -13.68 -6.11
CA ASP A 32 15.37 -14.12 -4.93
C ASP A 32 16.01 -12.97 -4.15
N ALA A 33 15.55 -11.74 -4.36
CA ALA A 33 16.07 -10.56 -3.67
C ALA A 33 14.96 -9.84 -2.91
N VAL A 34 15.36 -9.13 -1.84
CA VAL A 34 14.45 -8.20 -1.15
C VAL A 34 13.96 -7.17 -2.16
N ALA A 35 12.63 -7.01 -2.25
CA ALA A 35 12.01 -6.04 -3.13
C ALA A 35 12.50 -4.64 -2.79
N THR A 36 12.87 -3.86 -3.82
CA THR A 36 13.42 -2.52 -3.61
C THR A 36 12.32 -1.49 -3.74
N THR A 37 12.10 -0.70 -2.69
CA THR A 37 11.15 0.43 -2.73
C THR A 37 11.71 1.53 -3.64
N VAL A 38 10.98 1.86 -4.71
CA VAL A 38 11.36 2.91 -5.67
C VAL A 38 10.59 4.22 -5.45
N ALA A 39 9.43 4.14 -4.79
CA ALA A 39 8.66 5.29 -4.34
C ALA A 39 7.81 4.90 -3.11
N GLU A 40 7.55 5.85 -2.22
CA GLU A 40 6.72 5.65 -1.03
C GLU A 40 5.91 6.91 -0.74
N VAL A 41 4.67 6.73 -0.30
CA VAL A 41 3.87 7.75 0.37
C VAL A 41 3.48 7.21 1.74
N THR A 42 3.62 8.06 2.76
CA THR A 42 3.18 7.79 4.12
C THR A 42 1.96 8.66 4.41
N LEU A 43 0.89 8.04 4.89
CA LEU A 43 -0.32 8.70 5.37
C LEU A 43 -0.34 8.56 6.89
N ASP A 44 -0.04 9.66 7.58
CA ASP A 44 -0.10 9.74 9.04
C ASP A 44 -1.53 9.98 9.53
N ASP A 45 -1.78 9.63 10.81
CA ASP A 45 -3.04 9.89 11.50
C ASP A 45 -4.30 9.36 10.76
N VAL A 46 -4.17 8.22 10.07
CA VAL A 46 -5.30 7.56 9.40
C VAL A 46 -6.31 7.10 10.44
N ARG A 47 -7.51 7.70 10.40
CA ARG A 47 -8.60 7.39 11.34
C ARG A 47 -9.47 6.27 10.82
N PHE A 48 -9.31 5.09 11.40
CA PHE A 48 -10.21 3.97 11.18
C PHE A 48 -11.53 4.21 11.91
N PRO A 49 -12.69 4.03 11.25
CA PRO A 49 -13.95 4.49 11.79
C PRO A 49 -14.64 3.48 12.72
N GLY A 50 -14.01 2.34 13.01
CA GLY A 50 -14.57 1.31 13.89
C GLY A 50 -15.60 0.38 13.23
N HIS A 51 -15.79 0.49 11.92
CA HIS A 51 -16.74 -0.32 11.15
C HIS A 51 -16.15 -0.69 9.78
N SER A 52 -16.56 -1.83 9.27
CA SER A 52 -16.08 -2.41 8.01
C SER A 52 -17.15 -2.33 6.90
N PRO A 53 -16.73 -2.29 5.62
CA PRO A 53 -15.36 -2.06 5.14
C PRO A 53 -14.96 -0.58 5.27
N PHE A 54 -13.67 -0.31 5.11
CA PHE A 54 -13.14 1.06 5.04
C PHE A 54 -12.20 1.21 3.85
N ASP A 55 -12.42 2.26 3.07
CA ASP A 55 -11.59 2.64 1.93
C ASP A 55 -10.74 3.85 2.27
N LEU A 56 -9.42 3.70 2.17
CA LEU A 56 -8.45 4.76 2.41
C LEU A 56 -7.86 5.24 1.06
N PRO A 57 -8.20 6.45 0.59
CA PRO A 57 -7.63 6.97 -0.64
C PRO A 57 -6.15 7.32 -0.48
N PHE A 58 -5.38 7.14 -1.54
CA PHE A 58 -3.97 7.53 -1.60
C PHE A 58 -3.60 8.10 -2.98
N LEU A 59 -2.53 8.90 -3.00
CA LEU A 59 -1.84 9.35 -4.19
C LEU A 59 -0.34 9.11 -4.02
N LEU A 60 0.24 8.31 -4.91
CA LEU A 60 1.67 8.06 -4.95
C LEU A 60 2.29 8.72 -6.18
N GLU A 61 3.17 9.69 -5.95
CA GLU A 61 3.94 10.34 -7.01
C GLU A 61 5.25 9.58 -7.26
N VAL A 62 5.48 9.23 -8.52
CA VAL A 62 6.62 8.40 -8.94
C VAL A 62 7.39 9.13 -10.02
N ASP A 63 8.71 9.22 -9.86
CA ASP A 63 9.59 9.69 -10.92
C ASP A 63 9.71 8.62 -12.02
N GLY A 64 8.92 8.79 -13.08
CA GLY A 64 8.84 7.83 -14.19
C GLY A 64 10.16 7.68 -14.95
N ALA A 65 11.06 8.67 -14.90
CA ALA A 65 12.37 8.58 -15.53
C ALA A 65 13.30 7.57 -14.82
N ARG A 66 12.97 7.19 -13.58
CA ARG A 66 13.74 6.24 -12.77
C ARG A 66 13.20 4.81 -12.86
N LEU A 67 12.08 4.59 -13.56
CA LEU A 67 11.51 3.26 -13.75
C LEU A 67 12.14 2.59 -14.98
N ASP A 68 12.59 1.35 -14.83
CA ASP A 68 13.01 0.51 -15.94
C ASP A 68 11.76 -0.10 -16.58
N PRO A 69 11.46 0.17 -17.87
CA PRO A 69 10.31 -0.42 -18.55
C PRO A 69 10.37 -1.95 -18.68
N ARG A 70 11.51 -2.58 -18.41
CA ARG A 70 11.68 -4.05 -18.39
C ARG A 70 11.53 -4.66 -17.00
N ALA A 71 11.49 -3.85 -15.95
CA ALA A 71 11.27 -4.32 -14.59
C ALA A 71 9.79 -4.57 -14.30
N SER A 72 9.52 -5.37 -13.26
CA SER A 72 8.17 -5.62 -12.77
C SER A 72 7.99 -4.87 -11.46
N TYR A 73 6.94 -4.07 -11.37
CA TYR A 73 6.63 -3.27 -10.19
C TYR A 73 5.31 -3.69 -9.58
N ILE A 74 5.26 -3.71 -8.25
CA ILE A 74 4.01 -3.92 -7.49
C ILE A 74 3.80 -2.77 -6.51
N VAL A 75 2.54 -2.55 -6.14
CA VAL A 75 2.17 -1.68 -5.03
C VAL A 75 1.96 -2.54 -3.79
N ALA A 76 2.70 -2.24 -2.74
CA ALA A 76 2.60 -2.88 -1.43
C ALA A 76 2.13 -1.86 -0.40
N VAL A 77 1.24 -2.28 0.49
CA VAL A 77 0.70 -1.46 1.57
C VAL A 77 1.02 -2.12 2.91
N HIS A 78 1.42 -1.31 3.88
CA HIS A 78 1.53 -1.67 5.29
C HIS A 78 0.86 -0.58 6.13
N VAL A 79 -0.23 -0.94 6.81
CA VAL A 79 -0.86 -0.09 7.83
C VAL A 79 -0.34 -0.54 9.18
N ASP A 80 0.52 0.30 9.77
CA ASP A 80 1.08 0.11 11.10
C ASP A 80 0.11 0.65 12.15
N MET A 81 -0.48 -0.26 12.90
CA MET A 81 -1.48 0.04 13.93
C MET A 81 -0.85 0.40 15.27
N THR A 82 0.45 0.16 15.43
CA THR A 82 1.17 0.30 16.71
C THR A 82 2.20 1.43 16.69
N GLY A 83 2.58 1.90 15.50
CA GLY A 83 3.65 2.88 15.30
C GLY A 83 5.05 2.28 15.46
N SER A 84 5.19 0.96 15.33
CA SER A 84 6.47 0.25 15.48
C SER A 84 7.40 0.41 14.27
N GLY A 85 6.84 0.68 13.08
CA GLY A 85 7.53 0.66 11.79
C GLY A 85 7.82 -0.75 11.26
N GLU A 86 7.57 -1.79 12.05
CA GLU A 86 7.70 -3.19 11.65
C GLU A 86 6.30 -3.78 11.37
N VAL A 87 6.25 -4.87 10.59
CA VAL A 87 5.00 -5.60 10.40
C VAL A 87 4.75 -6.47 11.62
N THR A 88 3.72 -6.12 12.39
CA THR A 88 3.37 -6.80 13.64
C THR A 88 1.93 -7.35 13.60
N VAL A 89 1.60 -8.24 14.54
CA VAL A 89 0.24 -8.78 14.67
C VAL A 89 -0.75 -7.64 14.93
N GLY A 90 -1.81 -7.58 14.12
CA GLY A 90 -2.79 -6.51 14.13
C GLY A 90 -2.58 -5.45 13.03
N ASP A 91 -1.41 -5.39 12.39
CA ASP A 91 -1.19 -4.54 11.22
C ASP A 91 -1.93 -5.06 9.99
N TYR A 92 -2.12 -4.19 8.99
CA TYR A 92 -2.70 -4.60 7.71
C TYR A 92 -1.65 -4.58 6.62
N VAL A 93 -1.59 -5.64 5.83
CA VAL A 93 -0.66 -5.73 4.71
C VAL A 93 -1.35 -6.18 3.44
N THR A 94 -0.81 -5.77 2.29
CA THR A 94 -1.19 -6.38 1.01
C THR A 94 -0.74 -7.84 1.00
N VAL A 95 -1.68 -8.76 0.80
CA VAL A 95 -1.40 -10.21 0.76
C VAL A 95 -1.32 -10.79 -0.64
N GLN A 96 -1.69 -10.01 -1.66
CA GLN A 96 -1.66 -10.39 -3.07
C GLN A 96 -0.79 -9.41 -3.84
N SER A 97 -0.14 -9.87 -4.90
CA SER A 97 0.59 -8.98 -5.79
C SER A 97 -0.39 -8.05 -6.52
N VAL A 98 -0.24 -6.74 -6.32
CA VAL A 98 -0.98 -5.72 -7.07
C VAL A 98 0.00 -5.07 -8.04
N PRO A 99 -0.02 -5.43 -9.34
CA PRO A 99 0.86 -4.82 -10.32
C PRO A 99 0.68 -3.30 -10.35
N ALA A 100 1.77 -2.57 -10.53
CA ALA A 100 1.69 -1.15 -10.78
C ALA A 100 0.90 -0.90 -12.09
N PRO A 101 0.05 0.15 -12.14
CA PRO A 101 -0.66 0.48 -13.36
C PRO A 101 0.30 0.90 -14.46
N ALA A 102 -0.15 0.79 -15.70
CA ALA A 102 0.57 1.38 -16.83
C ALA A 102 0.70 2.90 -16.64
N PRO A 103 1.77 3.55 -17.13
CA PRO A 103 2.03 4.98 -16.90
C PRO A 103 0.91 5.93 -17.32
N ASP A 104 0.12 5.56 -18.31
CA ASP A 104 -0.99 6.34 -18.85
C ASP A 104 -2.36 5.93 -18.28
N SER A 105 -2.40 4.94 -17.39
CA SER A 105 -3.64 4.50 -16.75
C SER A 105 -4.20 5.61 -15.88
N ARG A 106 -5.53 5.77 -15.94
CA ARG A 106 -6.30 6.65 -15.06
C ARG A 106 -7.28 5.88 -14.17
N GLU A 107 -7.25 4.55 -14.24
CA GLU A 107 -8.10 3.73 -13.40
C GLU A 107 -7.49 3.67 -12.00
N PRO A 108 -8.28 4.00 -10.95
CA PRO A 108 -7.80 3.92 -9.58
C PRO A 108 -7.49 2.47 -9.21
N LEU A 109 -6.39 2.26 -8.49
CA LEU A 109 -6.06 0.96 -7.93
C LEU A 109 -6.93 0.67 -6.72
N HIS A 110 -7.51 -0.54 -6.68
CA HIS A 110 -8.16 -1.05 -5.48
C HIS A 110 -7.25 -2.09 -4.83
N ILE A 111 -6.72 -1.79 -3.65
CA ILE A 111 -5.69 -2.59 -2.99
C ILE A 111 -6.28 -3.26 -1.74
N PRO A 112 -6.68 -4.54 -1.80
CA PRO A 112 -7.15 -5.23 -0.62
C PRO A 112 -6.01 -5.51 0.35
N VAL A 113 -6.22 -5.16 1.62
CA VAL A 113 -5.30 -5.50 2.71
C VAL A 113 -5.98 -6.40 3.74
N ARG A 114 -5.17 -7.19 4.44
CA ARG A 114 -5.63 -8.08 5.50
C ARG A 114 -4.82 -7.89 6.77
N ALA A 115 -5.47 -8.10 7.89
CA ALA A 115 -4.83 -8.11 9.19
C ALA A 115 -3.82 -9.27 9.28
N VAL A 116 -2.66 -8.98 9.86
CA VAL A 116 -1.65 -9.96 10.27
C VAL A 116 -2.16 -10.63 11.55
N GLN A 117 -2.09 -11.96 11.60
CA GLN A 117 -2.60 -12.80 12.70
C GLN A 117 -1.46 -13.50 13.44
#